data_AF-A0A397ID67-F1
#
_entry.id   AF-A0A397ID67-F1
#
_cell.length_a   1.000
_cell.length_b   1.000
_cell.length_c   1.000
_cell.angle_alpha   90.00
_cell.angle_beta   90.00
_cell.angle_gamma   90.00
#
_symmetry.space_group_name_H-M   'P 1'
#
loop_
_entity.id
_entity.type
_entity.pdbx_description
1 polymer ?
#
loop_
_entity_poly.entity_id
_entity_poly.type
_entity_poly.pdbx_seq_one_letter_code
_entity_poly.pdbx_strand_id
1 'polypeptide(L)'
;MNNFDTLLSSINRNNIHPPPEIDEVLNLFNSNKPMRDHSRCHAYKIFRYSVTKEYKRIGEFNVTLIRKAADHLWKNSTSHENKLTHTSSLFINDKINSQCRLNFEE
;
A
#
# COMPACT_ATOMS: atom_id res chain seq x y z
N MET A 1 29.37 -4.30 -2.16
CA MET A 1 28.34 -3.97 -1.15
C MET A 1 27.06 -3.62 -1.89
N ASN A 2 26.01 -4.43 -1.73
CA ASN A 2 24.78 -4.31 -2.49
C ASN A 2 23.95 -3.14 -1.94
N ASN A 3 23.71 -2.12 -2.78
CA ASN A 3 22.83 -0.98 -2.48
C ASN A 3 21.47 -1.43 -1.91
N PHE A 4 21.00 -2.62 -2.32
CA PHE A 4 19.75 -3.22 -1.86
C PHE A 4 19.71 -3.54 -0.36
N ASP A 5 20.76 -4.14 0.21
CA ASP A 5 20.77 -4.54 1.61
C ASP A 5 20.81 -3.33 2.54
N THR A 6 21.56 -2.29 2.14
CA THR A 6 21.60 -0.99 2.82
C THR A 6 20.23 -0.32 2.80
N LEU A 7 19.55 -0.28 1.65
CA LEU A 7 18.20 0.26 1.50
C LEU A 7 17.15 -0.50 2.31
N LEU A 8 17.35 -1.80 2.53
CA LEU A 8 16.47 -2.60 3.36
C LEU A 8 16.65 -2.27 4.85
N SER A 9 17.89 -2.06 5.28
CA SER A 9 18.21 -1.69 6.68
C SER A 9 17.85 -0.25 7.04
N SER A 10 17.82 0.66 6.07
CA SER A 10 17.49 2.08 6.30
C SER A 10 16.00 2.32 6.48
N ILE A 11 15.15 1.35 6.11
CA ILE A 11 13.71 1.46 6.25
C ILE A 11 13.29 1.26 7.71
N ASN A 12 12.53 2.21 8.24
CA ASN A 12 11.88 2.03 9.53
C ASN A 12 10.55 1.31 9.33
N ARG A 13 10.47 0.03 9.72
CA ARG A 13 9.23 -0.76 9.62
C ARG A 13 8.06 -0.16 10.42
N ASN A 14 8.36 0.60 11.48
CA ASN A 14 7.35 1.30 12.27
C ASN A 14 6.70 2.49 11.53
N ASN A 15 7.26 2.90 10.39
CA ASN A 15 6.66 3.91 9.52
C ASN A 15 5.86 3.27 8.36
N ILE A 16 5.97 1.95 8.19
CA ILE A 16 5.18 1.14 7.25
C ILE A 16 3.93 0.59 7.95
N HIS A 17 4.01 0.44 9.28
CA HIS A 17 2.93 -0.04 10.13
C HIS A 17 2.69 0.92 11.30
N PRO A 18 1.46 1.40 11.53
CA PRO A 18 0.21 0.97 10.88
C PRO A 18 0.10 1.48 9.43
N PRO A 19 -0.79 0.88 8.61
CA PRO A 19 -1.05 1.35 7.26
C PRO A 19 -1.40 2.84 7.24
N PRO A 20 -1.09 3.55 6.14
CA PRO A 20 -1.44 4.95 5.93
C PRO A 20 -2.93 5.19 6.18
N GLU A 21 -3.28 6.43 6.54
CA GLU A 21 -4.65 6.80 6.82
C GLU A 21 -5.59 6.40 5.68
N ILE A 22 -6.73 5.85 6.06
CA ILE A 22 -7.70 5.26 5.13
C ILE A 22 -8.15 6.28 4.08
N ASP A 23 -8.29 7.55 4.46
CA ASP A 23 -8.74 8.61 3.55
C ASP A 23 -7.65 9.02 2.54
N GLU A 24 -6.36 8.96 2.92
CA GLU A 24 -5.24 9.13 1.98
C GLU A 24 -5.25 8.00 0.94
N VAL A 25 -5.48 6.78 1.39
CA VAL A 25 -5.54 5.60 0.52
C VAL A 25 -6.77 5.66 -0.39
N LEU A 26 -7.94 6.07 0.12
CA LEU A 26 -9.15 6.27 -0.67
C LEU A 26 -8.98 7.31 -1.77
N ASN A 27 -8.36 8.45 -1.48
CA ASN A 27 -8.10 9.49 -2.48
C ASN A 27 -7.19 9.00 -3.61
N LEU A 28 -6.21 8.13 -3.31
CA LEU A 28 -5.39 7.48 -4.33
C LEU A 28 -6.21 6.54 -5.23
N PHE A 29 -7.18 5.82 -4.68
CA PHE A 29 -8.04 4.92 -5.45
C PHE A 29 -9.13 5.67 -6.23
N ASN A 30 -9.69 6.74 -5.68
CA ASN A 30 -10.74 7.56 -6.29
C ASN A 30 -10.22 8.49 -7.40
N SER A 31 -8.94 8.88 -7.36
CA SER A 31 -8.32 9.73 -8.39
C SER A 31 -7.98 8.99 -9.69
N ASN A 32 -7.96 7.65 -9.67
CA ASN A 32 -7.95 6.85 -10.89
C ASN A 32 -9.39 6.73 -11.37
N LYS A 33 -9.67 7.13 -12.63
CA LYS A 33 -10.99 6.98 -13.29
C LYS A 33 -11.62 5.63 -12.90
N PRO A 34 -12.96 5.54 -12.73
CA PRO A 34 -13.61 4.29 -12.32
C PRO A 34 -13.13 3.17 -13.23
N MET A 35 -12.20 2.37 -12.73
CA MET A 35 -11.63 1.29 -13.51
C MET A 35 -12.77 0.30 -13.64
N ARG A 36 -13.22 0.10 -14.88
CA ARG A 36 -14.35 -0.79 -15.21
C ARG A 36 -14.18 -2.19 -14.61
N ASP A 37 -12.94 -2.58 -14.35
CA ASP A 37 -12.59 -3.62 -13.39
C ASP A 37 -12.24 -2.99 -12.05
N HIS A 38 -13.13 -3.14 -11.05
CA HIS A 38 -12.75 -3.04 -9.65
C HIS A 38 -11.75 -4.18 -9.35
N SER A 39 -10.50 -4.05 -9.82
CA SER A 39 -9.41 -4.89 -9.37
C SER A 39 -9.24 -4.56 -7.89
N ARG A 40 -9.83 -5.40 -7.05
CA ARG A 40 -9.93 -5.30 -5.59
C ARG A 40 -8.71 -4.57 -5.04
N CYS A 41 -8.93 -3.62 -4.14
CA CYS A 41 -7.88 -3.03 -3.34
C CYS A 41 -7.14 -4.17 -2.63
N HIS A 42 -6.01 -4.60 -3.19
CA HIS A 42 -5.24 -5.69 -2.64
C HIS A 42 -4.42 -5.14 -1.46
N ALA A 43 -4.37 -5.86 -0.35
CA ALA A 43 -3.49 -5.56 0.79
C ALA A 43 -2.05 -5.20 0.35
N TYR A 44 -1.55 -5.92 -0.66
CA TYR A 44 -0.26 -5.67 -1.27
C TYR A 44 -0.13 -4.29 -1.95
N LYS A 45 -1.20 -3.72 -2.55
CA LYS A 45 -1.18 -2.36 -3.13
C LYS A 45 -1.03 -1.29 -2.04
N ILE A 46 -1.78 -1.42 -0.94
CA ILE A 46 -1.68 -0.50 0.22
C ILE A 46 -0.28 -0.59 0.84
N PHE A 47 0.20 -1.82 1.04
CA PHE A 47 1.54 -2.07 1.53
C PHE A 47 2.61 -1.43 0.63
N ARG A 48 2.53 -1.63 -0.69
CA ARG A 48 3.47 -1.02 -1.65
C ARG A 48 3.45 0.50 -1.60
N TYR A 49 2.28 1.11 -1.44
CA TYR A 49 2.16 2.57 -1.30
C TYR A 49 2.91 3.06 -0.05
N SER A 50 2.70 2.39 1.08
CA SER A 50 3.38 2.68 2.36
C SER A 50 4.90 2.59 2.25
N VAL A 51 5.40 1.50 1.65
CA VAL A 51 6.83 1.29 1.37
C VAL A 51 7.38 2.38 0.46
N THR A 52 6.64 2.73 -0.60
CA THR A 52 7.05 3.77 -1.55
C THR A 52 7.12 5.15 -0.89
N LYS A 53 6.16 5.47 -0.02
CA LYS A 53 6.13 6.73 0.73
C LYS A 53 7.34 6.85 1.64
N GLU A 54 7.70 5.78 2.33
CA GLU A 54 8.86 5.76 3.22
C GLU A 54 10.20 5.84 2.46
N TYR A 55 10.34 5.13 1.34
CA TYR A 55 11.55 5.26 0.50
C TYR A 55 11.72 6.68 -0.05
N LYS A 56 10.63 7.31 -0.50
CA LYS A 56 10.66 8.72 -0.92
C LYS A 56 11.05 9.66 0.20
N ARG A 57 10.64 9.40 1.46
CA ARG A 57 11.06 10.17 2.64
C ARG A 57 12.57 10.09 2.88
N ILE A 58 13.17 8.93 2.61
CA ILE A 58 14.61 8.68 2.74
C ILE A 58 15.39 9.25 1.53
N GLY A 59 14.69 9.74 0.50
CA GLY A 59 15.29 10.29 -0.71
C GLY A 59 15.57 9.25 -1.79
N GLU A 60 15.02 8.04 -1.68
CA GLU A 60 15.12 7.01 -2.71
C GLU A 60 13.92 7.08 -3.65
N PHE A 61 14.19 7.18 -4.94
CA PHE A 61 13.19 7.35 -6.00
C PHE A 61 13.27 6.27 -7.08
N ASN A 62 14.23 5.35 -7.00
CA ASN A 62 14.39 4.27 -7.95
C ASN A 62 13.23 3.28 -7.83
N VAL A 63 12.27 3.41 -8.74
CA VAL A 63 11.03 2.61 -8.78
C VAL A 63 11.33 1.11 -8.82
N THR A 64 12.41 0.69 -9.48
CA THR A 64 12.80 -0.72 -9.57
C THR A 64 13.32 -1.26 -8.24
N LEU A 65 14.12 -0.47 -7.52
CA LEU A 65 14.61 -0.83 -6.19
C LEU A 65 13.48 -0.87 -5.16
N ILE A 66 12.63 0.15 -5.15
CA ILE A 66 11.45 0.23 -4.27
C ILE A 66 10.53 -0.97 -4.49
N ARG A 67 10.29 -1.36 -5.74
CA ARG A 67 9.48 -2.54 -6.06
C ARG A 67 10.09 -3.83 -5.51
N LYS A 68 11.38 -4.06 -5.75
CA LYS A 68 12.09 -5.24 -5.22
C LYS A 68 12.09 -5.27 -3.70
N ALA A 69 12.25 -4.11 -3.06
CA ALA A 69 12.22 -3.98 -1.61
C ALA A 69 10.83 -4.29 -1.06
N ALA A 70 9.77 -3.75 -1.68
CA ALA A 70 8.39 -4.08 -1.32
C ALA A 70 8.09 -5.58 -1.49
N ASP A 71 8.54 -6.20 -2.58
CA ASP A 71 8.38 -7.65 -2.77
C ASP A 71 9.10 -8.46 -1.70
N HIS A 72 10.31 -8.04 -1.33
CA HIS A 72 11.10 -8.69 -0.29
C HIS A 72 10.47 -8.52 1.10
N LEU A 73 10.03 -7.30 1.43
CA LEU A 73 9.37 -7.00 2.71
C LEU A 73 8.00 -7.70 2.82
N TRP A 74 7.26 -7.82 1.72
CA TRP A 74 5.99 -8.55 1.68
C TRP A 74 6.15 -10.07 1.81
N LYS A 75 7.23 -10.64 1.27
CA LYS A 75 7.53 -12.07 1.45
C LYS A 75 8.01 -12.38 2.86
N ASN A 76 8.68 -11.43 3.50
CA ASN A 76 9.23 -11.56 4.85
C ASN A 76 8.36 -10.89 5.92
N SER A 77 7.14 -10.46 5.58
CA SER A 77 6.23 -9.87 6.54
C SER A 77 5.71 -10.95 7.49
N THR A 78 5.66 -10.61 8.76
CA THR A 78 5.14 -11.52 9.78
C THR A 78 3.64 -11.74 9.58
N SER A 79 3.12 -12.87 10.09
CA SER A 79 1.68 -13.15 10.02
C SER A 79 0.81 -12.05 10.65
N HIS A 80 1.38 -11.26 11.57
CA HIS A 80 0.69 -10.15 12.23
C HIS A 80 0.58 -8.91 11.31
N GLU A 81 1.68 -8.52 10.67
CA GLU A 81 1.73 -7.40 9.71
C GLU A 81 0.83 -7.66 8.48
N ASN A 82 0.80 -8.91 8.01
CA ASN A 82 -0.08 -9.35 6.93
C ASN A 82 -1.56 -9.29 7.32
N LYS A 83 -1.90 -9.63 8.57
CA LYS A 83 -3.29 -9.57 9.06
C LYS A 83 -3.79 -8.12 9.14
N LEU A 84 -2.96 -7.19 9.63
CA LEU A 84 -3.32 -5.77 9.70
C LEU A 84 -3.51 -5.14 8.32
N THR A 85 -2.61 -5.42 7.37
CA THR A 85 -2.75 -4.94 5.99
C THR A 85 -3.92 -5.59 5.25
N HIS A 86 -4.24 -6.86 5.54
CA HIS A 86 -5.42 -7.53 5.01
C HIS A 86 -6.71 -6.90 5.53
N THR A 87 -6.83 -6.67 6.84
CA THR A 87 -8.00 -6.01 7.45
C THR A 87 -8.21 -4.61 6.91
N SER A 88 -7.16 -3.78 6.81
CA SER A 88 -7.27 -2.45 6.21
C SER A 88 -7.69 -2.52 4.74
N SER A 89 -7.21 -3.51 3.98
CA SER A 89 -7.62 -3.70 2.59
C SER A 89 -9.08 -4.10 2.43
N LEU A 90 -9.61 -4.93 3.34
CA LEU A 90 -11.03 -5.29 3.38
C LEU A 90 -11.88 -4.06 3.68
N PHE A 91 -11.52 -3.30 4.72
CA PHE A 91 -12.24 -2.08 5.09
C PHE A 91 -12.25 -1.04 3.96
N ILE A 92 -11.12 -0.85 3.27
CA ILE A 92 -11.01 0.05 2.11
C ILE A 92 -11.83 -0.47 0.92
N ASN A 93 -11.82 -1.78 0.65
CA ASN A 93 -12.68 -2.36 -0.38
C ASN A 93 -14.17 -2.16 -0.07
N ASP A 94 -14.59 -2.40 1.17
CA ASP A 94 -15.98 -2.22 1.60
C ASP A 94 -16.40 -0.74 1.49
N LYS A 95 -15.52 0.20 1.89
CA LYS A 95 -15.78 1.64 1.78
C LYS A 95 -15.86 2.09 0.31
N ILE A 96 -14.97 1.61 -0.57
CA ILE A 96 -15.04 1.87 -2.03
C ILE A 96 -16.34 1.30 -2.63
N ASN A 97 -16.66 0.04 -2.34
CA ASN A 97 -17.87 -0.61 -2.84
C ASN A 97 -19.15 0.08 -2.37
N SER A 98 -19.18 0.55 -1.12
CA SER A 98 -20.31 1.32 -0.57
C SER A 98 -20.45 2.68 -1.27
N GLN A 99 -19.34 3.37 -1.55
CA GLN A 99 -19.35 4.66 -2.26
C GLN A 99 -19.85 4.49 -3.71
N CYS A 100 -19.45 3.40 -4.39
CA CYS A 100 -19.93 3.10 -5.73
C CYS A 100 -21.43 2.74 -5.79
N ARG A 101 -21.99 2.11 -4.75
CA ARG A 101 -23.44 1.85 -4.69
C ARG A 101 -24.25 3.14 -4.53
N LEU A 102 -23.77 4.09 -3.73
CA LEU A 102 -24.45 5.37 -3.52
C LEU A 102 -24.44 6.24 -4.79
N ASN A 103 -23.35 6.22 -5.55
CA ASN A 103 -23.23 6.99 -6.81
C ASN A 103 -23.99 6.37 -8.01
N PHE A 104 -24.71 5.25 -7.81
CA PHE A 104 -25.52 4.59 -8.85
C PHE A 104 -27.03 4.74 -8.60
N GLU A 105 -27.45 5.32 -7.47
CA GLU A 105 -28.86 5.60 -7.15
C GLU A 105 -29.22 7.10 -7.18
N GLU A 106 -28.33 7.94 -7.72
CA GLU A 106 -28.56 9.37 -7.99
C GLU A 106 -28.56 9.64 -9.50
#